data_AF-A0A9W4VY41-F1
#
_entry.id   AF-A0A9W4VY41-F1
#
_cell.length_a   1.000
_cell.length_b   1.000
_cell.length_c   1.000
_cell.angle_alpha   90.00
_cell.angle_beta   90.00
_cell.angle_gamma   90.00
#
_symmetry.space_group_name_H-M   'P 1'
#
loop_
_entity.id
_entity.type
_entity.pdbx_description
1 polymer ?
#
loop_
_entity_poly.entity_id
_entity_poly.type
_entity_poly.pdbx_seq_one_letter_code
_entity_poly.pdbx_strand_id
1 'polypeptide(L)'
;MARKPRWEEILPKLEGLLGAVLAGTAELPATDDGKVNVLQLVRKLGFKDDDRQYFYKWAELHKPLNAAAAQVGLAPIRPRGSNGSATPDDQANAVFLPDRLGGWAHKELEGENVELRARVRRLEQELNAVSSECERLKKRFALIQELGTDLRIEPVHDL
;
A
#
# COMPACT_ATOMS: atom_id res chain seq x y z
N MET A 1 18.52 -11.12 -31.38
CA MET A 1 17.48 -10.73 -30.41
C MET A 1 17.91 -9.43 -29.76
N ALA A 2 17.17 -8.33 -29.95
CA ALA A 2 17.50 -7.05 -29.32
C ALA A 2 17.20 -7.13 -27.81
N ARG A 3 18.18 -6.74 -26.99
CA ARG A 3 18.02 -6.70 -25.54
C ARG A 3 17.05 -5.54 -25.21
N LYS A 4 15.97 -5.83 -24.48
CA LYS A 4 15.00 -4.81 -24.08
C LYS A 4 15.70 -3.65 -23.35
N PRO A 5 15.27 -2.40 -23.58
CA PRO A 5 15.87 -1.27 -22.90
C PRO A 5 15.52 -1.32 -21.40
N ARG A 6 16.51 -1.05 -20.55
CA ARG A 6 16.43 -1.24 -19.08
C ARG A 6 15.29 -0.50 -18.39
N TRP A 7 14.78 0.59 -18.99
CA TRP A 7 13.65 1.34 -18.43
C TRP A 7 12.34 0.54 -18.43
N GLU A 8 12.15 -0.42 -19.35
CA GLU A 8 10.95 -1.29 -19.35
C GLU A 8 10.87 -2.17 -18.10
N GLU A 9 12.01 -2.49 -17.47
CA GLU A 9 12.06 -3.24 -16.22
C GLU A 9 11.83 -2.34 -15.00
N ILE A 10 12.25 -1.07 -15.09
CA ILE A 10 12.20 -0.09 -13.99
C ILE A 10 10.80 0.52 -13.87
N LEU A 11 10.18 0.81 -15.01
CA LEU A 11 8.94 1.58 -15.10
C LEU A 11 7.79 0.98 -14.27
N PRO A 12 7.50 -0.34 -14.32
CA PRO A 12 6.39 -0.91 -13.54
C PRO A 12 6.56 -0.75 -12.02
N LYS A 13 7.79 -0.90 -11.52
CA LYS A 13 8.07 -0.72 -10.08
C LYS A 13 8.01 0.75 -9.68
N LEU A 14 8.49 1.64 -10.54
CA LEU A 14 8.37 3.08 -10.34
C LEU A 14 6.90 3.48 -10.28
N GLU A 15 6.08 3.04 -11.23
CA GLU A 15 4.64 3.34 -11.28
C GLU A 15 3.92 2.87 -10.02
N GLY A 16 4.20 1.66 -9.52
CA GLY A 16 3.65 1.18 -8.25
C GLY A 16 4.01 2.07 -7.06
N LEU A 17 5.27 2.48 -6.96
CA LEU A 17 5.70 3.41 -5.90
C LEU A 17 5.05 4.78 -6.04
N LEU A 18 4.97 5.32 -7.26
CA LEU A 18 4.35 6.63 -7.49
C LEU A 18 2.86 6.60 -7.16
N GLY A 19 2.14 5.52 -7.50
CA GLY A 19 0.75 5.32 -7.11
C GLY A 19 0.58 5.38 -5.58
N ALA A 20 1.43 4.67 -4.83
CA ALA A 20 1.41 4.70 -3.37
C ALA A 20 1.75 6.09 -2.78
N VAL A 21 2.67 6.81 -3.41
CA VAL A 21 3.00 8.20 -3.01
C VAL A 21 1.81 9.13 -3.19
N LEU A 22 1.14 9.04 -4.34
CA LEU A 22 -0.04 9.87 -4.62
C LEU A 22 -1.24 9.50 -3.73
N ALA A 23 -1.34 8.24 -3.33
CA ALA A 23 -2.33 7.77 -2.35
C ALA A 23 -1.99 8.16 -0.89
N GLY A 24 -0.80 8.74 -0.64
CA GLY A 24 -0.34 9.09 0.71
C GLY A 24 0.09 7.90 1.56
N THR A 25 0.25 6.71 0.96
CA THR A 25 0.67 5.48 1.66
C THR A 25 2.18 5.23 1.58
N ALA A 26 2.90 6.05 0.82
CA ALA A 26 4.35 6.03 0.72
C ALA A 26 4.94 7.43 0.53
N GLU A 27 6.25 7.57 0.80
CA GLU A 27 6.99 8.82 0.58
C GLU A 27 8.08 8.63 -0.48
N LEU A 28 8.29 9.69 -1.27
CA LEU A 28 9.47 9.81 -2.13
C LEU A 28 10.68 10.18 -1.28
N PRO A 29 11.81 9.50 -1.44
CA PRO A 29 13.02 9.85 -0.72
C PRO A 29 13.50 11.23 -1.19
N ALA A 30 13.71 12.13 -0.23
CA ALA A 30 14.18 13.49 -0.49
C ALA A 30 15.66 13.64 -0.12
N THR A 31 16.31 14.61 -0.75
CA THR A 31 17.63 15.13 -0.34
C THR A 31 17.42 16.35 0.57
N ASP A 32 18.46 16.72 1.33
CA ASP A 32 18.43 17.92 2.18
C ASP A 32 18.15 19.21 1.37
N ASP A 33 18.46 19.20 0.06
CA ASP A 33 18.17 20.26 -0.90
C ASP A 33 16.71 20.29 -1.42
N GLY A 34 15.82 19.45 -0.87
CA GLY A 34 14.41 19.39 -1.27
C GLY A 34 14.14 18.77 -2.64
N LYS A 35 15.12 18.07 -3.23
CA LYS A 35 14.99 17.32 -4.49
C LYS A 35 14.78 15.83 -4.22
N VAL A 36 14.23 15.10 -5.18
CA VAL A 36 14.17 13.64 -5.10
C VAL A 36 15.58 13.04 -5.04
N ASN A 37 15.81 12.20 -4.04
CA ASN A 37 17.01 11.40 -3.90
C ASN A 37 16.93 10.15 -4.78
N VAL A 38 17.37 10.29 -6.04
CA VAL A 38 17.31 9.21 -7.04
C VAL A 38 18.12 7.98 -6.60
N LEU A 39 19.21 8.15 -5.85
CA LEU A 39 20.00 7.02 -5.35
C LEU A 39 19.20 6.18 -4.36
N GLN A 40 18.57 6.81 -3.37
CA GLN A 40 17.70 6.11 -2.43
C GLN A 40 16.46 5.53 -3.11
N LEU A 41 15.90 6.23 -4.10
CA LEU A 41 14.78 5.74 -4.91
C LEU A 41 15.13 4.43 -5.61
N VAL A 42 16.27 4.38 -6.30
CA VAL A 42 16.76 3.18 -7.01
C VAL A 42 16.95 2.00 -6.05
N ARG A 43 17.51 2.25 -4.86
CA ARG A 43 17.65 1.23 -3.81
C ARG A 43 16.30 0.75 -3.28
N LYS A 44 15.36 1.66 -3.04
CA LYS A 44 13.99 1.35 -2.60
C LYS A 44 13.24 0.47 -3.62
N LEU A 45 13.50 0.67 -4.91
CA LEU A 45 12.95 -0.14 -6.00
C LEU A 45 13.70 -1.48 -6.22
N GLY A 46 14.79 -1.72 -5.48
CA GLY A 46 15.59 -2.95 -5.55
C GLY A 46 16.49 -3.04 -6.78
N PHE A 47 16.91 -1.90 -7.34
CA PHE A 47 17.82 -1.83 -8.48
C PHE A 47 19.25 -1.48 -8.05
N LYS A 48 20.23 -1.64 -8.96
CA LYS A 48 21.64 -1.33 -8.68
C LYS A 48 21.83 0.18 -8.71
N ASP A 49 22.75 0.70 -7.89
CA ASP A 49 23.05 2.13 -7.83
C ASP A 49 23.38 2.75 -9.20
N ASP A 50 23.98 1.99 -10.12
CA ASP A 50 24.28 2.42 -11.50
C ASP A 50 23.03 2.69 -12.34
N ASP A 51 21.89 2.09 -12.00
CA ASP A 51 20.62 2.27 -12.72
C ASP A 51 20.05 3.69 -12.52
N ARG A 52 20.55 4.46 -11.54
CA ARG A 52 20.16 5.87 -11.31
C ARG A 52 20.32 6.76 -12.53
N GLN A 53 21.31 6.45 -13.38
CA GLN A 53 21.57 7.23 -14.59
C GLN A 53 20.38 7.20 -15.57
N TYR A 54 19.58 6.14 -15.53
CA TYR A 54 18.44 5.99 -16.42
C TYR A 54 17.31 6.95 -16.09
N PHE A 55 17.12 7.29 -14.82
CA PHE A 55 16.15 8.31 -14.41
C PHE A 55 16.47 9.67 -15.04
N TYR A 56 17.74 10.05 -15.13
CA TYR A 56 18.13 11.32 -15.78
C TYR A 56 18.16 11.26 -17.31
N LYS A 57 18.29 10.06 -17.89
CA LYS A 57 18.49 9.87 -19.33
C LYS A 57 17.18 9.64 -20.10
N TRP A 58 16.21 8.93 -19.52
CA TRP A 58 15.01 8.47 -20.21
C TRP A 58 13.78 9.24 -19.73
N ALA A 59 13.04 9.84 -20.66
CA ALA A 59 11.85 10.66 -20.39
C ALA A 59 10.75 9.87 -19.67
N GLU A 60 10.66 8.60 -20.00
CA GLU A 60 9.73 7.60 -19.52
C GLU A 60 9.88 7.39 -18.00
N LEU A 61 11.06 7.69 -17.44
CA LEU A 61 11.32 7.58 -16.01
C LEU A 61 11.26 8.94 -15.29
N HIS A 62 11.90 9.99 -15.81
CA HIS A 62 11.88 11.29 -15.09
C HIS A 62 10.56 12.05 -15.21
N LYS A 63 9.82 11.94 -16.32
CA LYS A 63 8.54 12.64 -16.45
C LYS A 63 7.52 12.22 -15.38
N PRO A 64 7.23 10.91 -15.19
CA PRO A 64 6.32 10.48 -14.12
C PRO A 64 6.87 10.81 -12.73
N LEU A 65 8.17 10.62 -12.51
CA LEU A 65 8.79 10.94 -11.23
C LEU A 65 8.68 12.44 -10.89
N ASN A 66 8.93 13.32 -11.85
CA ASN A 66 8.84 14.78 -11.66
C ASN A 66 7.40 15.24 -11.46
N ALA A 67 6.44 14.62 -12.15
CA ALA A 67 5.02 14.91 -11.94
C ALA A 67 4.58 14.56 -10.51
N ALA A 68 4.97 13.38 -10.02
CA ALA A 68 4.69 12.99 -8.64
C ALA A 68 5.45 13.85 -7.62
N ALA A 69 6.73 14.17 -7.89
CA ALA A 69 7.54 15.06 -7.05
C ALA A 69 6.88 16.43 -6.87
N ALA A 70 6.36 17.02 -7.95
CA ALA A 70 5.67 18.30 -7.89
C ALA A 70 4.42 18.26 -7.00
N GLN A 71 3.66 17.15 -7.02
CA GLN A 71 2.47 17.00 -6.18
C GLN A 71 2.80 16.88 -4.69
N VAL A 72 3.96 16.29 -4.35
CA VAL A 72 4.43 16.19 -2.96
C VAL A 72 5.36 17.35 -2.55
N GLY A 73 5.46 18.40 -3.37
CA GLY A 73 6.25 19.59 -3.06
C GLY A 73 7.78 19.44 -3.19
N LEU A 74 8.26 18.42 -3.90
CA LEU A 74 9.68 18.20 -4.17
C LEU A 74 10.12 18.83 -5.50
N ALA A 75 11.37 19.31 -5.53
CA ALA A 75 11.96 19.87 -6.73
C ALA A 75 12.26 18.78 -7.78
N PRO A 76 12.07 19.07 -9.08
CA PRO A 76 12.23 18.09 -10.15
C PRO A 76 13.68 17.69 -10.37
N ILE A 77 13.88 16.44 -10.79
CA ILE A 77 15.16 15.96 -11.29
C ILE A 77 15.37 16.46 -12.72
N ARG A 78 16.57 16.96 -13.02
CA ARG A 78 16.91 17.48 -14.34
C ARG A 78 18.00 16.66 -15.01
N PRO A 79 17.88 16.38 -16.33
CA PRO A 79 18.99 15.85 -17.12
C PRO A 79 20.19 16.80 -17.06
N ARG A 80 21.41 16.25 -17.04
CA ARG A 80 22.64 17.06 -17.18
C ARG A 80 22.63 17.70 -18.57
N GLY A 81 22.58 19.04 -18.63
CA GLY A 81 22.58 19.82 -19.87
C GLY A 81 21.31 20.65 -20.12
N SER A 82 20.23 20.46 -19.35
CA SER A 82 19.04 21.31 -19.45
C SER A 82 19.20 22.60 -18.62
N ASN A 83 19.99 23.55 -19.13
CA ASN A 83 20.04 24.91 -18.60
C ASN A 83 18.86 25.69 -19.18
N GLY A 84 17.66 25.50 -18.63
CA GLY A 84 16.47 26.20 -19.11
C GLY A 84 15.26 25.91 -18.23
N SER A 85 14.43 26.93 -18.03
CA SER A 85 13.11 26.88 -17.40
C SER A 85 12.27 25.70 -17.88
N ALA A 86 11.42 25.17 -16.99
CA ALA A 86 10.44 24.13 -17.32
C ALA A 86 9.75 24.44 -18.66
N THR A 87 9.85 23.52 -19.61
CA THR A 87 9.23 23.70 -20.92
C THR A 87 7.72 23.57 -20.80
N PRO A 88 6.91 24.27 -21.63
CA PRO A 88 5.45 24.14 -21.62
C PRO A 88 4.96 22.69 -21.78
N ASP A 89 5.72 21.84 -22.48
CA ASP A 89 5.47 20.40 -22.62
C ASP A 89 5.53 19.62 -21.30
N ASP A 90 6.32 20.07 -20.32
CA ASP A 90 6.41 19.42 -19.01
C ASP A 90 5.14 19.69 -18.17
N GLN A 91 4.47 20.83 -18.40
CA GLN A 91 3.19 21.17 -17.76
C GLN A 91 2.01 20.43 -18.41
N ALA A 92 2.02 20.24 -19.74
CA ALA A 92 0.98 19.47 -20.43
C ALA A 92 1.00 17.99 -20.05
N ASN A 93 2.19 17.38 -19.90
CA ASN A 93 2.31 16.00 -19.43
C ASN A 93 1.92 15.82 -17.95
N ALA A 94 2.04 16.86 -17.14
CA ALA A 94 1.60 16.84 -15.74
C ALA A 94 0.07 16.72 -15.60
N VAL A 95 -0.71 16.99 -16.66
CA VAL A 95 -2.17 16.85 -16.68
C VAL A 95 -2.63 15.45 -17.15
N PHE A 96 -1.88 14.79 -18.03
CA PHE A 96 -2.25 13.46 -18.56
C PHE A 96 -1.76 12.29 -17.71
N LEU A 97 -0.69 12.45 -16.95
CA LEU A 97 -0.18 11.40 -16.06
C LEU A 97 -1.03 11.15 -14.80
N PRO A 98 -1.64 12.14 -14.15
CA PRO A 98 -2.55 11.92 -13.02
C PRO A 98 -3.76 11.07 -13.38
N ASP A 99 -4.24 11.12 -14.63
CA ASP A 99 -5.40 10.33 -15.06
C ASP A 99 -5.02 8.86 -15.27
N ARG A 100 -3.81 8.59 -15.80
CA ARG A 100 -3.26 7.23 -15.91
C ARG A 100 -2.80 6.67 -14.56
N LEU A 101 -2.05 7.43 -13.78
CA LEU A 101 -1.60 7.02 -12.44
C LEU A 101 -2.76 6.94 -11.45
N GLY A 102 -3.73 7.85 -11.55
CA GLY A 102 -4.97 7.85 -10.76
C GLY A 102 -5.86 6.67 -11.13
N GLY A 103 -6.00 6.35 -12.41
CA GLY A 103 -6.71 5.14 -12.85
C GLY A 103 -6.06 3.84 -12.35
N TRP A 104 -4.75 3.83 -12.15
CA TRP A 104 -4.03 2.65 -11.65
C TRP A 104 -4.04 2.55 -10.13
N ALA A 105 -3.84 3.68 -9.43
CA ALA A 105 -4.02 3.77 -7.99
C ALA A 105 -5.46 3.40 -7.59
N HIS A 106 -6.47 3.85 -8.35
CA HIS A 106 -7.85 3.43 -8.13
C HIS A 106 -8.02 1.92 -8.28
N LYS A 107 -7.41 1.31 -9.30
CA LYS A 107 -7.59 -0.12 -9.59
C LYS A 107 -6.94 -1.01 -8.53
N GLU A 108 -5.76 -0.62 -8.03
CA GLU A 108 -5.08 -1.34 -6.95
C GLU A 108 -5.84 -1.16 -5.62
N LEU A 109 -6.24 0.07 -5.29
CA LEU A 109 -7.02 0.38 -4.09
C LEU A 109 -8.41 -0.28 -4.09
N GLU A 110 -9.03 -0.43 -5.26
CA GLU A 110 -10.29 -1.17 -5.41
C GLU A 110 -10.08 -2.67 -5.16
N GLY A 111 -9.00 -3.25 -5.68
CA GLY A 111 -8.64 -4.65 -5.44
C GLY A 111 -8.40 -4.93 -3.96
N GLU A 112 -7.55 -4.12 -3.31
CA GLU A 112 -7.28 -4.23 -1.88
C GLU A 112 -8.54 -3.97 -1.03
N ASN A 113 -9.39 -3.00 -1.41
CA ASN A 113 -10.66 -2.77 -0.71
C ASN A 113 -11.60 -3.96 -0.80
N VAL A 114 -11.68 -4.62 -1.96
CA VAL A 114 -12.52 -5.81 -2.14
C VAL A 114 -12.01 -6.95 -1.27
N GLU A 115 -10.68 -7.16 -1.21
CA GLU A 115 -10.07 -8.19 -0.37
C GLU A 115 -10.24 -7.92 1.13
N LEU A 116 -10.02 -6.67 1.56
CA LEU A 116 -10.25 -6.25 2.95
C LEU A 116 -11.72 -6.41 3.35
N ARG A 117 -12.66 -6.02 2.49
CA ARG A 117 -14.10 -6.22 2.74
C ARG A 117 -14.48 -7.69 2.82
N ALA A 118 -13.91 -8.54 1.97
CA ALA A 118 -14.11 -9.98 2.04
C ALA A 118 -13.57 -10.57 3.36
N ARG A 119 -12.40 -10.09 3.80
CA ARG A 119 -11.79 -10.51 5.07
C ARG A 119 -12.59 -10.06 6.28
N VAL A 120 -13.10 -8.82 6.28
CA VAL A 120 -13.99 -8.31 7.34
C VAL A 120 -15.24 -9.18 7.46
N ARG A 121 -15.92 -9.49 6.34
CA ARG A 121 -17.11 -10.35 6.35
C ARG A 121 -16.81 -11.75 6.92
N ARG A 122 -15.65 -12.32 6.58
CA ARG A 122 -15.23 -13.62 7.10
C ARG A 122 -15.03 -13.58 8.62
N LEU A 123 -14.32 -12.55 9.10
CA LEU A 123 -14.07 -12.37 10.53
C LEU A 123 -15.38 -12.12 11.31
N GLU A 124 -16.32 -11.37 10.76
CA GLU A 124 -17.65 -11.17 11.35
C GLU A 124 -18.45 -12.47 11.45
N GLN A 125 -18.38 -13.33 10.42
CA GLN A 125 -19.01 -14.65 10.45
C GLN A 125 -18.39 -15.56 11.51
N GLU A 126 -17.06 -15.58 11.60
CA GLU A 126 -16.33 -16.35 12.62
C GLU A 126 -16.65 -15.85 14.04
N LEU A 127 -16.71 -14.53 14.24
CA LEU A 127 -17.10 -13.93 15.52
C LEU A 127 -18.51 -14.34 15.93
N ASN A 128 -19.47 -14.28 15.01
CA ASN A 128 -20.86 -14.68 15.29
C ASN A 128 -20.96 -16.18 15.61
N ALA A 129 -20.26 -17.03 14.87
CA ALA A 129 -20.21 -18.47 15.13
C ALA A 129 -19.67 -18.74 16.54
N VAL A 130 -18.51 -18.18 16.89
CA VAL A 130 -17.89 -18.35 18.21
C VAL A 130 -18.77 -17.80 19.32
N SER A 131 -19.36 -16.62 19.13
CA SER A 131 -20.25 -15.99 20.11
C SER A 131 -21.49 -16.85 20.39
N SER A 132 -22.13 -17.37 19.34
CA SER A 132 -23.28 -18.27 19.48
C SER A 132 -22.91 -19.57 20.22
N GLU A 133 -21.71 -20.10 19.97
CA GLU A 133 -21.25 -21.31 20.65
C GLU A 133 -20.93 -21.03 22.12
N CYS A 134 -20.32 -19.88 22.45
CA CYS A 134 -20.13 -19.44 23.83
C CYS A 134 -21.47 -19.30 24.56
N GLU A 135 -22.48 -18.70 23.94
CA GLU A 135 -23.82 -18.59 24.54
C GLU A 135 -24.48 -19.96 24.74
N ARG A 136 -24.33 -20.87 23.77
CA ARG A 136 -24.81 -22.25 23.91
C ARG A 136 -24.13 -22.98 25.07
N LEU A 137 -22.81 -22.86 25.19
CA LEU A 137 -22.03 -23.47 26.26
C LEU A 137 -22.37 -22.87 27.63
N LYS A 138 -22.51 -21.54 27.74
CA LYS A 138 -22.95 -20.87 28.97
C LYS A 138 -24.31 -21.38 29.43
N LYS A 139 -25.29 -21.51 28.52
CA LYS A 139 -26.61 -22.07 28.84
C LYS A 139 -26.53 -23.51 29.32
N ARG A 140 -25.72 -24.36 28.66
CA ARG A 140 -25.50 -25.76 29.11
C ARG A 140 -24.85 -25.79 30.50
N PHE A 141 -23.88 -24.93 30.74
CA PHE A 141 -23.20 -24.86 32.02
C PHE A 141 -24.12 -24.38 33.14
N ALA A 142 -24.98 -23.39 32.89
CA ALA A 142 -26.00 -22.93 33.83
C ALA A 142 -26.96 -24.07 34.23
N LEU A 143 -27.44 -24.86 33.27
CA LEU A 143 -28.29 -26.03 33.55
C LEU A 143 -27.58 -27.08 34.41
N ILE A 144 -26.29 -27.33 34.16
CA ILE A 144 -25.49 -28.26 34.97
C ILE A 144 -25.30 -27.73 36.39
N GLN A 145 -25.07 -26.42 36.55
CA GLN A 145 -24.96 -25.81 37.87
C GLN A 145 -26.26 -25.91 38.66
N GLU A 146 -27.40 -25.63 38.02
CA GLU A 146 -28.73 -25.73 38.62
C GLU A 146 -29.03 -27.17 39.09
N LEU A 147 -28.80 -28.17 38.22
CA LEU A 147 -28.96 -29.58 38.58
C LEU A 147 -27.97 -30.04 39.66
N GLY A 148 -26.74 -29.52 39.64
CA GLY A 148 -25.69 -29.83 40.61
C GLY A 148 -25.93 -29.20 41.99
N THR A 149 -26.65 -28.08 42.06
CA THR A 149 -27.10 -27.48 43.33
C THR A 149 -28.23 -28.26 43.97
N ASP A 150 -29.14 -28.85 43.19
CA ASP A 150 -30.24 -29.69 43.71
C ASP A 150 -29.76 -31.06 44.21
N LEU A 151 -28.59 -31.51 43.76
CA LEU A 151 -27.95 -32.77 44.19
C LEU A 151 -26.99 -32.58 45.37
N ARG A 152 -27.02 -31.45 46.10
CA ARG A 152 -26.36 -31.35 47.41
C ARG A 152 -27.08 -32.26 48.39
N ILE A 153 -26.64 -33.52 48.44
CA ILE A 153 -27.02 -34.53 49.41
C ILE A 153 -26.79 -33.94 50.80
N GLU A 154 -27.86 -33.75 51.58
CA GLU A 154 -27.73 -33.37 52.98
C GLU A 154 -26.86 -34.42 53.68
N PRO A 155 -25.92 -34.02 54.54
CA PRO A 155 -25.15 -34.99 55.31
C PRO A 155 -26.15 -35.77 56.18
N VAL A 156 -26.23 -37.08 55.95
CA VAL A 156 -26.94 -37.99 56.85
C VAL A 156 -26.21 -37.93 58.17
N HIS A 157 -26.76 -37.21 59.14
CA HIS A 157 -26.33 -37.29 60.52
C HIS A 157 -26.86 -38.60 61.08
N ASP A 158 -26.03 -39.64 61.05
CA ASP A 158 -26.27 -40.87 61.79
C ASP A 158 -26.31 -40.56 63.31
N LEU A 159 -27.35 -41.08 63.97
CA LEU A 159 -27.66 -40.97 65.40
C LEU A 159 -26.70 -41.78 66.27
#